data_AF-A0A8J6MFX5-F1
#
_entry.id   AF-A0A8J6MFX5-F1
#
_cell.length_a   1.000
_cell.length_b   1.000
_cell.length_c   1.000
_cell.angle_alpha   90.00
_cell.angle_beta   90.00
_cell.angle_gamma   90.00
#
_symmetry.space_group_name_H-M   'P 1'
#
loop_
_entity.id
_entity.type
_entity.pdbx_description
1 polymer ?
#
loop_
_entity_poly.entity_id
_entity_poly.type
_entity_poly.pdbx_seq_one_letter_code
_entity_poly.pdbx_strand_id
1 'polypeptide(L)' 'MKTNSFRRRTLLSADVLPLAAPALGQEVFPSRPLRLIVGFTPGGATDISARAIAPKMGEALGQPVI' A
#
# COMPACT_ATOMS: atom_id res chain seq x y z
N MET A 1 66.28 -12.23 0.00
CA MET A 1 65.81 -10.95 -0.57
C MET A 1 64.92 -11.26 -1.77
N LYS A 2 63.61 -10.96 -1.64
CA LYS A 2 62.52 -10.84 -2.65
C LYS A 2 61.21 -11.33 -2.03
N THR A 3 60.58 -10.43 -1.28
CA THR A 3 59.17 -10.45 -0.85
C THR A 3 58.28 -10.08 -2.04
N ASN A 4 57.16 -10.79 -2.26
CA ASN A 4 55.92 -10.33 -2.94
C ASN A 4 55.07 -11.55 -3.36
N SER A 5 53.74 -11.54 -3.37
CA SER A 5 52.76 -10.47 -3.34
C SER A 5 51.42 -11.06 -2.84
N PHE A 6 50.79 -10.39 -1.88
CA PHE A 6 49.47 -10.71 -1.34
C PHE A 6 48.41 -10.65 -2.46
N ARG A 7 47.83 -11.80 -2.82
CA ARG A 7 46.76 -11.90 -3.83
C ARG A 7 45.43 -11.33 -3.30
N ARG A 8 45.28 -10.00 -3.35
CA ARG A 8 44.06 -9.23 -3.02
C ARG A 8 43.00 -9.24 -4.14
N ARG A 9 42.79 -10.34 -4.88
CA ARG A 9 42.08 -10.26 -6.19
C ARG A 9 40.94 -11.25 -6.44
N THR A 10 40.31 -11.80 -5.41
CA THR A 10 39.15 -12.70 -5.58
C THR A 10 37.90 -12.16 -4.89
N LEU A 11 37.42 -11.00 -5.35
CA LEU A 11 36.07 -10.49 -5.04
C LEU A 11 35.47 -9.84 -6.30
N LEU A 12 35.16 -10.65 -7.30
CA LEU A 12 34.37 -10.37 -8.52
C LEU A 12 34.04 -11.78 -9.03
N SER A 13 32.82 -12.29 -9.12
CA SER A 13 31.58 -11.65 -9.56
C SER A 13 30.40 -12.47 -9.02
N ALA A 14 29.47 -11.82 -8.33
CA ALA A 14 28.13 -12.35 -8.11
C ALA A 14 27.17 -11.25 -8.58
N ASP A 15 26.79 -11.29 -9.85
CA ASP A 15 25.67 -10.52 -10.38
C ASP A 15 24.39 -11.09 -9.78
N VAL A 16 24.09 -10.68 -8.54
CA VAL A 16 22.82 -10.94 -7.88
C VAL A 16 21.77 -10.09 -8.58
N LEU A 17 20.98 -10.70 -9.48
CA LEU A 17 19.72 -10.11 -9.90
C LEU A 17 18.90 -9.82 -8.63
N PRO A 18 18.45 -8.57 -8.40
CA PRO A 18 17.55 -8.30 -7.29
C PRO A 18 16.23 -9.01 -7.56
N LEU A 19 16.00 -10.10 -6.83
CA LEU A 19 14.69 -10.74 -6.79
C LEU A 19 13.74 -9.73 -6.14
N ALA A 20 12.76 -9.23 -6.89
CA ALA A 20 11.78 -8.28 -6.39
C ALA A 20 11.06 -8.90 -5.17
N ALA A 21 11.41 -8.45 -3.97
CA ALA A 21 10.73 -8.85 -2.75
C ALA A 21 9.29 -8.31 -2.78
N PRO A 22 8.29 -9.08 -2.33
CA PRO A 22 6.93 -8.58 -2.23
C PRO A 22 6.89 -7.35 -1.33
N ALA A 23 6.21 -6.29 -1.78
CA ALA A 23 6.06 -5.06 -1.01
C ALA A 23 5.15 -5.32 0.21
N LEU A 24 5.75 -5.62 1.36
CA LEU A 24 5.03 -5.90 2.63
C LEU A 24 4.45 -4.64 3.31
N GLY A 25 4.52 -3.48 2.67
CA GLY A 25 4.05 -2.21 3.24
C GLY A 25 2.59 -1.85 2.95
N GLN A 26 1.94 -2.56 2.01
CA GLN A 26 0.54 -2.29 1.66
C GLN A 26 -0.40 -3.24 2.41
N GLU A 27 -1.17 -2.68 3.35
CA GLU A 27 -2.29 -3.40 3.94
C GLU A 27 -3.37 -3.68 2.89
N VAL A 28 -4.11 -4.78 3.07
CA VAL A 28 -5.23 -5.13 2.19
C VAL A 28 -6.31 -4.05 2.34
N PHE A 29 -6.66 -3.41 1.23
CA PHE A 29 -7.74 -2.43 1.21
C PHE A 29 -9.09 -3.12 1.41
N PRO A 30 -10.00 -2.57 2.23
CA PRO A 30 -9.84 -1.41 3.10
C PRO A 30 -9.37 -1.79 4.52
N SER A 31 -8.34 -1.11 5.03
CA SER A 31 -7.77 -1.39 6.35
C SER A 31 -8.26 -0.47 7.48
N ARG A 32 -9.07 0.55 7.14
CA ARG A 32 -9.62 1.54 8.07
C ARG A 32 -10.97 2.06 7.56
N PRO A 33 -11.79 2.68 8.43
CA PRO A 33 -13.01 3.33 8.01
C PRO A 33 -12.79 4.31 6.84
N LEU A 34 -13.73 4.27 5.90
CA LEU A 34 -13.73 5.10 4.70
C LEU A 34 -14.55 6.35 4.95
N ARG A 35 -14.06 7.50 4.47
CA ARG A 35 -14.76 8.78 4.56
C ARG A 35 -15.40 9.08 3.22
N LEU A 36 -16.73 9.17 3.18
CA LEU A 36 -17.50 9.51 2.00
C LEU A 36 -17.70 11.04 1.95
N ILE A 37 -16.86 11.71 1.17
CA ILE A 37 -16.93 13.18 1.04
C ILE A 37 -18.06 13.56 0.07
N VAL A 38 -19.10 14.19 0.60
CA VAL A 38 -20.19 14.75 -0.21
C VAL A 38 -19.92 16.23 -0.45
N GLY A 39 -19.60 16.60 -1.69
CA GLY A 39 -19.28 17.98 -2.09
C GLY A 39 -20.47 18.94 -2.22
N PHE A 40 -21.57 18.66 -1.52
CA PHE A 40 -22.81 19.44 -1.57
C PHE A 40 -23.26 19.82 -0.15
N THR A 41 -24.25 20.71 -0.07
CA THR A 41 -24.82 21.12 1.21
C THR A 41 -25.40 19.91 1.97
N PRO A 42 -25.23 19.85 3.31
CA PRO A 42 -25.88 18.83 4.13
C PRO A 42 -27.40 18.83 3.94
N GLY A 43 -28.03 17.66 3.90
CA GLY A 43 -29.47 17.52 3.66
C GLY A 43 -29.92 17.73 2.20
N GLY A 44 -29.01 18.00 1.26
CA GLY A 44 -29.31 17.99 -0.17
C GLY A 44 -29.53 16.57 -0.71
N ALA A 45 -30.05 16.46 -1.93
CA ALA A 45 -30.32 15.16 -2.58
C ALA A 45 -29.09 14.22 -2.60
N THR A 46 -27.89 14.80 -2.79
CA THR A 46 -26.63 14.03 -2.78
C THR A 46 -26.27 13.54 -1.38
N ASP A 47 -26.45 14.33 -0.32
CA ASP A 47 -26.18 13.91 1.07
C ASP A 47 -27.17 12.82 1.51
N ILE A 48 -28.45 12.96 1.15
CA ILE A 48 -29.47 11.94 1.43
C ILE A 48 -29.14 10.62 0.73
N SER A 49 -28.78 10.68 -0.56
CA SER A 49 -28.40 9.48 -1.33
C SER A 49 -27.13 8.82 -0.76
N ALA A 50 -26.13 9.62 -0.39
CA ALA A 50 -24.90 9.14 0.24
C ALA A 50 -25.18 8.39 1.55
N ARG A 51 -26.05 8.95 2.42
CA ARG A 51 -26.47 8.31 3.67
C ARG A 51 -27.23 7.00 3.46
N ALA A 52 -28.02 6.92 2.39
CA ALA A 52 -28.75 5.70 2.06
C ALA A 52 -27.82 4.57 1.57
N ILE A 53 -26.75 4.91 0.85
CA ILE A 53 -25.85 3.93 0.22
C ILE A 53 -24.69 3.53 1.15
N ALA A 54 -24.20 4.43 2.00
CA ALA A 54 -23.04 4.20 2.88
C ALA A 54 -23.11 2.91 3.74
N PRO A 55 -24.25 2.53 4.35
CA PRO A 55 -24.34 1.28 5.12
C PRO A 55 -24.10 0.04 4.26
N LYS A 56 -24.67 -0.01 3.05
CA LYS A 56 -24.52 -1.14 2.14
C LYS A 56 -23.11 -1.24 1.56
N MET A 57 -22.48 -0.09 1.29
CA MET A 57 -21.06 -0.08 0.96
C MET A 57 -20.20 -0.60 2.11
N GLY A 58 -20.52 -0.24 3.35
CA GLY A 58 -19.79 -0.73 4.51
C GLY A 58 -19.92 -2.24 4.72
N GLU A 59 -21.12 -2.79 4.50
CA GLU A 59 -21.36 -4.24 4.49
C GLU A 59 -20.52 -4.94 3.40
N ALA A 60 -20.49 -4.39 2.18
CA ALA A 60 -19.76 -4.98 1.06
C ALA A 60 -18.24 -4.89 1.20
N LEU A 61 -17.73 -3.83 1.84
CA LEU A 61 -16.31 -3.56 1.99
C LEU A 61 -15.74 -4.09 3.33
N GLY A 62 -16.59 -4.50 4.27
CA GLY A 62 -16.18 -4.98 5.59
C GLY A 62 -15.62 -3.89 6.51
N GLN A 63 -15.79 -2.62 6.15
CA GLN A 63 -15.33 -1.46 6.91
C GLN A 63 -16.40 -0.38 6.93
N PRO A 64 -16.55 0.39 8.03
CA PRO A 64 -17.51 1.49 8.08
C PRO A 64 -17.23 2.53 7.01
N VAL A 65 -18.30 3.03 6.37
CA VAL A 65 -18.28 4.19 5.48
C VAL A 65 -19.01 5.33 6.20
N ILE A 66 -18.31 6.43 6.47
CA ILE A 66 -18.76 7.57 7.29
C ILE A 66 -18.78 8.89 6.52
#